data_AF-A0A2N2A6H3-F1
#
_entry.id   AF-A0A2N2A6H3-F1
#
_cell.length_a   1.000
_cell.length_b   1.000
_cell.length_c   1.000
_cell.angle_alpha   90.00
_cell.angle_beta   90.00
_cell.angle_gamma   90.00
#
_symmetry.space_group_name_H-M   'P 1'
#
loop_
_entity.id
_entity.type
_entity.pdbx_description
1 polymer ?
#
loop_
_entity_poly.entity_id
_entity_poly.type
_entity_poly.pdbx_seq_one_letter_code
_entity_poly.pdbx_strand_id
1 'polypeptide(L)' 'MKTTVRKLDGLPIEEPVLDDEGLRRQKELSELAVREYEESGKLTGKTLNEKVTEYETDIAGHLIEE' A
#
# COMPACT_ATOMS: atom_id res chain seq x y z
N MET A 1 -1.23 5.62 16.79
CA MET A 1 -1.42 4.98 15.47
C MET A 1 -1.81 3.52 15.68
N LYS A 2 -3.05 3.15 15.29
CA LYS A 2 -3.54 1.78 15.44
C LYS A 2 -2.92 0.90 14.34
N THR A 3 -2.29 -0.20 14.73
CA THR A 3 -1.77 -1.21 13.80
C THR A 3 -2.47 -2.55 14.05
N THR A 4 -2.64 -3.34 12.99
CA THR A 4 -3.09 -4.73 13.07
C THR A 4 -1.94 -5.66 12.71
N VAL A 5 -1.87 -6.82 13.35
CA VAL A 5 -0.86 -7.83 13.03
C VAL A 5 -1.50 -8.88 12.14
N ARG A 6 -0.99 -9.01 10.91
CA ARG A 6 -1.33 -10.14 10.03
C ARG A 6 -0.15 -11.07 9.84
N LYS A 7 -0.42 -12.31 9.42
CA LYS A 7 0.64 -13.27 9.07
C LYS A 7 0.76 -13.35 7.55
N LEU A 8 1.97 -13.10 7.03
CA LEU A 8 2.33 -13.36 5.65
C LEU A 8 3.42 -14.42 5.64
N ASP A 9 3.15 -15.59 5.06
CA ASP A 9 4.07 -16.74 5.05
C ASP A 9 4.66 -17.10 6.42
N GLY A 10 3.82 -16.96 7.46
CA GLY A 10 4.20 -17.23 8.85
C GLY A 10 4.95 -16.09 9.55
N LEU A 11 5.32 -15.02 8.84
CA LEU A 11 5.94 -13.82 9.39
C LEU A 11 4.85 -12.84 9.88
N PRO A 12 4.93 -12.37 11.14
CA PRO A 12 4.04 -11.32 11.61
C PRO A 12 4.42 -9.99 10.95
N ILE A 13 3.45 -9.31 10.36
CA ILE A 13 3.60 -7.99 9.76
C ILE A 13 2.60 -7.06 10.43
N GLU A 14 3.11 -5.93 10.92
CA GLU A 14 2.29 -4.83 11.41
C GLU A 14 1.82 -3.98 10.23
N GLU A 15 0.52 -3.81 10.11
CA GLU A 15 -0.10 -2.97 9.10
C GLU A 15 -0.86 -1.84 9.76
N PRO A 16 -0.78 -0.60 9.25
CA PRO A 16 -1.61 0.49 9.73
C PRO A 16 -3.09 0.19 9.53
N VAL A 17 -3.91 0.58 10.49
CA VAL A 17 -5.36 0.62 10.29
C VAL A 17 -5.70 1.92 9.58
N LEU A 18 -6.29 1.78 8.39
CA LEU A 18 -6.66 2.88 7.51
C LEU A 18 -8.18 3.07 7.51
N ASP A 19 -8.62 4.29 7.23
CA ASP A 19 -10.01 4.55 6.85
C ASP A 19 -10.34 3.94 5.47
N ASP A 20 -11.61 4.00 5.07
CA ASP A 20 -12.08 3.41 3.80
C ASP A 20 -11.38 4.00 2.57
N GLU A 21 -10.98 5.28 2.61
CA GLU A 21 -10.28 5.93 1.51
C GLU A 21 -8.82 5.47 1.45
N GLY A 22 -8.13 5.39 2.58
CA GLY A 22 -6.79 4.84 2.69
C GLY A 22 -6.72 3.39 2.22
N LEU A 23 -7.69 2.56 2.61
CA LEU A 23 -7.82 1.19 2.13
C LEU A 23 -8.02 1.12 0.62
N ARG A 24 -8.86 1.98 0.04
CA ARG A 24 -9.08 2.06 -1.40
C ARG A 24 -7.79 2.44 -2.14
N ARG A 25 -7.07 3.47 -1.66
CA ARG A 25 -5.80 3.92 -2.25
C ARG A 25 -4.72 2.83 -2.18
N GLN A 26 -4.61 2.13 -1.05
CA GLN A 26 -3.68 1.02 -0.87
C GLN A 26 -3.97 -0.11 -1.86
N LYS A 27 -5.26 -0.40 -2.09
CA LYS A 27 -5.69 -1.41 -3.07
C LYS A 27 -5.35 -1.00 -4.51
N GLU A 28 -5.65 0.24 -4.89
CA GLU A 28 -5.32 0.77 -6.23
C GLU A 28 -3.81 0.69 -6.52
N LEU A 29 -2.97 1.05 -5.54
CA LEU A 29 -1.51 0.93 -5.65
C LEU A 29 -1.06 -0.53 -5.80
N SER A 30 -1.65 -1.43 -5.00
CA SER A 30 -1.32 -2.86 -5.05
C SER A 30 -1.68 -3.48 -6.41
N GLU A 31 -2.85 -3.13 -6.96
CA GLU A 31 -3.28 -3.59 -8.28
C GLU A 31 -2.36 -3.06 -9.39
N LEU A 32 -1.90 -1.80 -9.30
CA LEU A 32 -0.93 -1.24 -10.23
C LEU A 32 0.41 -1.99 -10.16
N ALA A 33 0.91 -2.28 -8.96
CA ALA A 33 2.16 -3.01 -8.77
C ALA A 33 2.09 -4.42 -9.38
N VAL A 34 0.99 -5.15 -9.14
CA VAL A 34 0.77 -6.47 -9.73
C VAL A 34 0.76 -6.38 -11.24
N ARG A 35 0.00 -5.45 -11.82
CA ARG A 35 -0.09 -5.28 -13.28
C ARG A 35 1.28 -4.98 -13.90
N GLU A 36 2.04 -4.06 -13.32
CA GLU A 36 3.35 -3.70 -13.85
C GLU A 36 4.33 -4.89 -13.81
N TYR A 37 4.27 -5.67 -12.73
CA TYR A 37 5.05 -6.88 -12.61
C TYR A 37 4.64 -7.94 -13.64
N GLU A 38 3.34 -8.16 -13.85
CA GLU A 38 2.83 -9.09 -14.85
C GLU A 38 3.24 -8.69 -16.29
N GLU A 39 3.22 -7.39 -16.60
CA GLU A 39 3.54 -6.88 -17.93
C GLU A 39 5.06 -6.83 -18.21
N SER A 40 5.86 -6.42 -17.23
CA SER A 40 7.28 -6.10 -17.44
C SER A 40 8.26 -7.01 -16.70
N GLY A 41 7.77 -7.80 -15.74
CA GLY A 41 8.59 -8.57 -14.79
C GLY A 41 9.37 -7.71 -13.80
N LYS A 42 9.10 -6.40 -13.74
CA LYS A 42 9.82 -5.42 -12.91
C LYS A 42 8.83 -4.49 -12.21
N LEU A 43 9.29 -3.89 -11.11
CA LEU A 43 8.56 -2.89 -10.31
C LEU A 43 9.35 -1.57 -10.29
N THR A 44 9.69 -1.07 -11.48
CA THR A 44 10.55 0.12 -11.64
C THR A 44 9.98 1.13 -12.63
N GLY A 45 8.74 0.92 -13.05
CA GLY A 45 8.00 1.79 -13.94
C GLY A 45 7.77 3.14 -13.31
N LYS A 46 7.87 4.17 -14.15
CA LYS A 46 7.76 5.56 -13.71
C LYS A 46 6.43 5.82 -12.99
N THR A 47 5.33 5.31 -13.53
CA THR A 47 3.98 5.50 -12.98
C THR A 47 3.80 4.86 -11.62
N LEU A 48 4.30 3.63 -11.40
CA LEU A 48 4.26 3.00 -10.09
C LEU A 48 5.07 3.79 -9.07
N ASN A 49 6.28 4.24 -9.42
CA ASN A 49 7.11 5.03 -8.52
C ASN A 49 6.46 6.36 -8.12
N GLU A 50 5.85 7.06 -9.08
CA GLU A 50 5.09 8.29 -8.81
C GLU A 50 3.92 8.00 -7.85
N LYS A 51 3.17 6.92 -8.08
CA LYS A 51 2.05 6.51 -7.23
C LYS A 51 2.45 6.07 -5.83
N VAL A 52 3.59 5.40 -5.68
CA VAL A 52 4.16 5.08 -4.35
C VAL A 52 4.51 6.37 -3.60
N THR A 53 5.14 7.33 -4.26
CA THR A 53 5.51 8.62 -3.63
C THR A 53 4.29 9.40 -3.17
N GLU A 54 3.24 9.47 -4.02
CA GLU A 54 1.95 10.07 -3.64
C GLU A 54 1.34 9.34 -2.44
N TYR A 55 1.33 8.01 -2.47
CA TYR A 55 0.79 7.19 -1.39
C TYR A 55 1.52 7.43 -0.07
N GLU A 56 2.85 7.42 -0.05
CA GLU A 56 3.65 7.65 1.16
C GLU A 56 3.39 9.03 1.79
N THR A 57 3.12 10.03 0.96
CA THR A 57 2.80 11.40 1.42
C THR A 57 1.39 11.49 1.97
N ASP A 58 0.42 10.86 1.32
CA ASP A 58 -1.00 11.04 1.62
C ASP A 58 -1.51 10.06 2.70
N ILE A 59 -0.93 8.87 2.81
CA ILE A 59 -1.48 7.79 3.65
C ILE A 59 -1.50 8.14 5.14
N ALA A 60 -0.61 9.04 5.58
CA ALA A 60 -0.58 9.52 6.95
C ALA A 60 -1.91 10.19 7.37
N GLY A 61 -2.60 10.84 6.43
CA GLY A 61 -3.90 11.47 6.68
C GLY A 61 -5.08 10.49 6.79
N HIS A 62 -4.87 9.23 6.43
CA HIS A 62 -5.89 8.17 6.47
C HIS A 62 -5.68 7.17 7.61
N LEU A 63 -4.70 7.42 8.47
CA LEU A 63 -4.45 6.59 9.65
C LEU A 63 -5.55 6.81 10.68
N ILE A 64 -6.15 5.72 11.15
CA ILE A 64 -7.06 5.78 12.29
C ILE A 64 -6.22 5.88 13.57
N GLU A 65 -6.23 7.08 14.16
CA GLU A 65 -5.74 7.34 15.52
C GLU A 65 -6.83 6.96 16.55
N GLU A 66 -6.42 6.62 17.78
CA GLU A 66 -7.22 5.94 18.83
C GLU A 66 -8.72 6.29 18.92
#